data_AF-A0A2U1IYJ3-F1
#
_entry.id   AF-A0A2U1IYJ3-F1
#
_cell.length_a   1.000
_cell.length_b   1.000
_cell.length_c   1.000
_cell.angle_alpha   90.00
_cell.angle_beta   90.00
_cell.angle_gamma   90.00
#
_symmetry.space_group_name_H-M   'P 1'
#
loop_
_entity.id
_entity.type
_entity.pdbx_description
1 polymer ?
#
loop_
_entity_poly.entity_id
_entity_poly.type
_entity_poly.pdbx_seq_one_letter_code
_entity_poly.pdbx_strand_id
1 'polypeptide(L)'
;MLRSAHCSNVVSFLGTTHTPDSVWMVMEYMDEGSLADVLEKYPEIGVPDDVAAYCLRSLLLAVVYLHSCSIIHTDIRSDNILFNSQGVVKLADFGLGEKCFPNEIKGFCGEKQQDGISNFDRRISNEEEEEGS
;
A
#
# COMPACT_ATOMS: atom_id res chain seq x y z
N MET A 1 11.04 -11.68 5.94
CA MET A 1 10.23 -12.00 4.75
C MET A 1 9.16 -13.01 5.11
N LEU A 2 7.89 -12.63 4.94
CA LEU A 2 6.71 -13.48 5.17
C LEU A 2 6.69 -14.62 4.14
N ARG A 3 7.09 -15.84 4.55
CA ARG A 3 7.16 -16.99 3.62
C ARG A 3 5.80 -17.63 3.28
N SER A 4 4.68 -17.13 3.80
CA SER A 4 3.37 -17.80 3.63
C SER A 4 2.18 -16.86 3.74
N ALA A 5 2.36 -15.62 3.29
CA ALA A 5 1.31 -14.62 3.30
C ALA A 5 0.41 -14.74 2.06
N HIS A 6 -0.61 -15.60 2.12
CA HIS A 6 -1.61 -15.68 1.05
C HIS A 6 -2.67 -14.60 1.26
N CYS A 7 -2.39 -13.40 0.77
CA CYS A 7 -3.40 -12.36 0.57
C CYS A 7 -3.66 -12.21 -0.93
N SER A 8 -4.93 -12.20 -1.32
CA SER A 8 -5.34 -11.99 -2.72
C SER A 8 -4.93 -10.63 -3.29
N ASN A 9 -4.53 -9.67 -2.44
CA ASN A 9 -4.21 -8.29 -2.82
C ASN A 9 -2.78 -7.86 -2.49
N VAL A 10 -1.91 -8.79 -2.09
CA VAL A 10 -0.47 -8.55 -1.91
C VAL A 10 0.28 -9.46 -2.88
N VAL A 11 1.31 -8.92 -3.53
CA VAL A 11 2.18 -9.72 -4.41
C VAL A 11 2.85 -10.83 -3.62
N SER A 12 2.66 -12.07 -4.07
CA SER A 12 3.12 -13.28 -3.42
C SER A 12 4.62 -13.43 -3.59
N PHE A 13 5.32 -13.54 -2.47
CA PHE A 13 6.73 -13.91 -2.44
C PHE A 13 6.87 -15.43 -2.63
N LEU A 14 7.57 -15.85 -3.67
CA LEU A 14 7.75 -17.26 -4.03
C LEU A 14 9.06 -17.84 -3.49
N GLY A 15 10.08 -17.00 -3.29
CA GLY A 15 11.34 -17.45 -2.72
C GLY A 15 12.49 -16.48 -2.95
N THR A 16 13.68 -16.86 -2.48
CA THR A 16 14.93 -16.16 -2.76
C THR A 16 15.89 -17.09 -3.47
N THR A 17 16.63 -16.56 -4.44
CA THR A 17 17.84 -17.19 -4.97
C THR A 17 19.03 -16.27 -4.73
N HIS A 18 20.25 -16.80 -4.78
CA HIS A 18 21.46 -16.02 -4.52
C HIS A 18 22.55 -16.40 -5.52
N THR A 19 23.32 -15.40 -5.91
CA THR A 19 24.62 -15.52 -6.56
C THR A 19 25.70 -15.11 -5.55
N PRO A 20 27.00 -15.31 -5.82
CA PRO A 20 28.06 -14.87 -4.91
C PRO A 20 27.97 -13.39 -4.52
N ASP A 21 27.47 -12.53 -5.42
CA ASP A 21 27.47 -11.08 -5.26
C ASP A 21 26.07 -10.46 -5.07
N SER A 22 24.99 -11.25 -5.09
CA SER A 22 23.63 -10.71 -5.07
C SER A 22 22.57 -11.67 -4.52
N VAL A 23 21.55 -11.11 -3.89
CA VAL A 23 20.33 -11.83 -3.50
C VAL A 23 19.19 -11.39 -4.41
N TRP A 24 18.47 -12.36 -4.95
CA TRP A 24 17.34 -12.15 -5.83
C TRP A 24 16.06 -12.60 -5.14
N MET A 25 15.03 -11.77 -5.20
CA MET A 25 13.68 -12.11 -4.74
C MET A 25 12.84 -12.58 -5.93
N VAL A 26 12.18 -13.72 -5.76
CA VAL A 26 11.26 -14.28 -6.74
C VAL A 26 9.84 -14.06 -6.23
N MET A 27 9.01 -13.44 -7.05
CA MET A 27 7.65 -13.04 -6.73
C MET A 27 6.71 -13.48 -7.86
N GLU A 28 5.40 -13.51 -7.59
CA GLU A 28 4.43 -13.68 -8.68
C GLU A 28 4.54 -12.55 -9.71
N TYR A 29 4.27 -12.87 -10.97
CA TYR A 29 4.37 -11.93 -12.08
C TYR A 29 3.01 -11.26 -12.34
N MET A 30 3.04 -9.94 -12.52
CA MET A 30 1.89 -9.09 -12.81
C MET A 30 2.09 -8.51 -14.22
N ASP A 31 1.36 -9.04 -15.21
CA ASP A 31 1.63 -8.90 -16.65
C ASP A 31 1.08 -7.61 -17.29
N GLU A 32 0.30 -6.81 -16.57
CA GLU A 32 -0.31 -5.56 -17.08
C GLU A 32 0.34 -4.29 -16.51
N GLY A 33 1.51 -4.42 -15.87
CA GLY A 33 2.27 -3.29 -15.34
C GLY A 33 1.64 -2.66 -14.09
N SER A 34 1.93 -1.38 -13.88
CA SER A 34 1.60 -0.61 -12.69
C SER A 34 0.57 0.48 -12.95
N LEU A 35 0.01 1.06 -11.88
CA LEU A 35 -0.88 2.22 -11.98
C LEU A 35 -0.12 3.44 -12.49
N ALA A 36 1.18 3.54 -12.21
CA ALA A 36 2.02 4.60 -12.76
C ALA A 36 2.05 4.53 -14.30
N ASP A 37 2.19 3.33 -14.88
CA ASP A 37 2.20 3.14 -16.33
C ASP A 37 0.87 3.60 -16.97
N VAL A 38 -0.26 3.33 -16.30
CA VAL A 38 -1.58 3.79 -16.74
C VAL A 38 -1.69 5.31 -16.69
N LEU A 39 -1.23 5.93 -15.60
CA LEU A 39 -1.28 7.39 -15.43
C LEU A 39 -0.33 8.10 -16.40
N GLU A 40 0.82 7.52 -16.73
CA GLU A 40 1.73 8.05 -17.75
C GLU A 40 1.11 7.96 -19.16
N LYS A 41 0.38 6.89 -19.44
CA LYS A 41 -0.32 6.72 -20.72
C LYS A 41 -1.50 7.68 -20.89
N TYR A 42 -2.14 8.08 -19.80
CA TYR A 42 -3.33 8.94 -19.80
C TYR A 42 -3.18 10.13 -18.83
N PRO A 43 -2.23 11.05 -19.03
CA PRO A 43 -1.88 12.07 -18.03
C PRO A 43 -2.98 13.11 -17.80
N GLU A 44 -3.78 13.43 -18.82
CA GLU A 44 -4.83 14.46 -18.74
C GLU A 44 -6.15 13.93 -18.17
N ILE A 45 -6.41 12.63 -18.33
CA ILE A 45 -7.68 11.99 -17.99
C ILE A 45 -7.54 11.19 -16.69
N GLY A 46 -6.34 10.69 -16.39
CA GLY A 46 -6.08 9.81 -15.28
C GLY A 46 -6.80 8.47 -15.43
N VAL A 47 -7.31 7.96 -14.30
CA VAL A 47 -8.11 6.74 -14.25
C VAL A 47 -9.59 7.06 -13.98
N PRO A 48 -10.53 6.33 -14.60
CA PRO A 48 -11.95 6.42 -14.26
C PRO A 48 -12.23 6.14 -12.77
N ASP A 49 -13.27 6.76 -12.22
CA ASP A 49 -13.63 6.67 -10.80
C ASP A 49 -13.89 5.22 -10.33
N ASP A 50 -14.49 4.40 -11.19
CA ASP A 50 -14.76 2.98 -10.91
C ASP A 50 -13.47 2.16 -10.83
N VAL A 51 -12.51 2.43 -11.71
CA VAL A 51 -11.16 1.84 -11.67
C VAL A 51 -10.42 2.31 -10.42
N ALA A 52 -10.47 3.59 -10.10
CA ALA A 52 -9.87 4.15 -8.90
C ALA A 52 -10.44 3.51 -7.63
N ALA A 53 -11.76 3.38 -7.53
CA ALA A 53 -12.43 2.72 -6.41
C ALA A 53 -12.05 1.24 -6.30
N TYR A 54 -11.92 0.53 -7.43
CA TYR A 54 -11.50 -0.87 -7.46
C TYR A 54 -10.05 -1.05 -6.97
N CYS A 55 -9.13 -0.19 -7.42
CA CYS A 55 -7.75 -0.15 -6.93
C CYS A 55 -7.71 0.14 -5.44
N LEU A 56 -8.42 1.19 -4.99
CA LEU A 56 -8.45 1.59 -3.58
C LEU A 56 -8.96 0.46 -2.68
N ARG A 57 -10.06 -0.21 -3.06
CA ARG A 57 -10.57 -1.38 -2.33
C ARG A 57 -9.51 -2.47 -2.20
N SER A 58 -8.81 -2.78 -3.28
CA SER A 58 -7.76 -3.81 -3.30
C SER A 58 -6.59 -3.42 -2.38
N LEU A 59 -6.18 -2.16 -2.39
CA LEU A 59 -5.12 -1.65 -1.52
C LEU A 59 -5.50 -1.68 -0.04
N LEU A 60 -6.72 -1.28 0.30
CA LEU A 60 -7.19 -1.33 1.68
C LEU A 60 -7.20 -2.77 2.22
N LEU A 61 -7.62 -3.74 1.40
CA LEU A 61 -7.55 -5.17 1.77
C LEU A 61 -6.10 -5.63 1.99
N ALA A 62 -5.17 -5.20 1.13
CA ALA A 62 -3.75 -5.48 1.28
C ALA A 62 -3.18 -4.89 2.57
N VAL A 63 -3.51 -3.63 2.88
CA VAL A 63 -3.06 -2.91 4.07
C VAL A 63 -3.62 -3.54 5.34
N VAL A 64 -4.91 -3.87 5.39
CA VAL A 64 -5.53 -4.60 6.52
C VAL A 64 -4.79 -5.91 6.76
N TYR A 65 -4.48 -6.64 5.69
CA TYR A 65 -3.71 -7.87 5.79
C TYR A 65 -2.30 -7.64 6.35
N LEU A 66 -1.54 -6.68 5.81
CA LEU A 66 -0.19 -6.36 6.29
C LEU A 66 -0.18 -5.92 7.76
N HIS A 67 -1.14 -5.07 8.15
CA HIS A 67 -1.29 -4.61 9.53
C HIS A 67 -1.64 -5.77 10.48
N SER A 68 -2.45 -6.74 10.05
CA SER A 68 -2.71 -7.96 10.84
C SER A 68 -1.45 -8.80 11.07
N CYS A 69 -0.45 -8.65 10.21
CA CYS A 69 0.87 -9.25 10.34
C CYS A 69 1.89 -8.34 11.06
N SER A 70 1.45 -7.21 11.63
CA SER A 70 2.30 -6.18 12.25
C SER A 70 3.37 -5.61 11.30
N ILE A 71 3.03 -5.49 10.01
CA ILE A 71 3.90 -4.92 8.97
C ILE A 71 3.28 -3.64 8.45
N ILE A 72 4.06 -2.57 8.42
CA ILE A 72 3.68 -1.32 7.77
C ILE A 72 4.33 -1.31 6.39
N HIS A 73 3.55 -1.04 5.33
CA HIS A 73 4.08 -1.02 3.96
C HIS A 73 5.14 0.08 3.75
N THR A 74 4.90 1.27 4.31
CA THR A 74 5.72 2.49 4.22
C THR A 74 5.86 3.13 2.84
N ASP A 75 5.71 2.37 1.75
CA ASP A 75 5.86 2.91 0.38
C ASP A 75 4.62 2.67 -0.51
N ILE A 76 3.45 3.19 -0.11
CA ILE A 76 2.22 3.08 -0.90
C ILE A 76 2.20 4.19 -1.96
N ARG A 77 2.40 3.81 -3.22
CA ARG A 77 2.45 4.69 -4.39
C ARG A 77 2.03 3.96 -5.67
N SER A 78 1.74 4.69 -6.74
CA SER A 78 1.24 4.15 -8.01
C SER A 78 2.15 3.10 -8.66
N ASP A 79 3.46 3.22 -8.49
CA ASP A 79 4.46 2.27 -8.99
C ASP A 79 4.30 0.87 -8.36
N ASN A 80 3.79 0.82 -7.12
CA ASN A 80 3.64 -0.41 -6.34
C ASN A 80 2.23 -1.01 -6.45
N ILE A 81 1.35 -0.44 -7.28
CA ILE A 81 0.00 -0.96 -7.52
C ILE A 81 0.03 -1.68 -8.88
N LEU A 82 0.06 -3.01 -8.84
CA LEU A 82 0.27 -3.83 -10.05
C LEU A 82 -1.01 -4.53 -10.51
N PHE A 83 -1.10 -4.73 -11.83
CA PHE A 83 -2.23 -5.36 -12.51
C PHE A 83 -1.82 -6.64 -13.24
N ASN A 84 -2.77 -7.54 -13.43
CA ASN A 84 -2.61 -8.67 -14.32
C ASN A 84 -3.77 -8.79 -15.31
N SER A 85 -3.60 -9.62 -16.34
CA SER A 85 -4.56 -9.84 -17.42
C SER A 85 -5.88 -10.49 -16.95
N GLN A 86 -5.94 -10.98 -15.71
CA GLN A 86 -7.16 -11.46 -15.05
C GLN A 86 -7.94 -10.34 -14.35
N GLY A 87 -7.48 -9.09 -14.41
CA GLY A 87 -8.11 -7.95 -13.73
C GLY A 87 -7.85 -7.90 -12.22
N VAL A 88 -6.81 -8.59 -11.73
CA VAL A 88 -6.44 -8.58 -10.31
C VAL A 88 -5.50 -7.42 -10.03
N VAL A 89 -5.73 -6.73 -8.90
CA VAL A 89 -4.87 -5.66 -8.38
C VAL A 89 -4.17 -6.12 -7.11
N LYS A 90 -2.85 -5.95 -7.08
CA LYS A 90 -2.02 -6.31 -5.92
C LYS A 90 -1.02 -5.21 -5.56
N LEU A 91 -0.81 -5.05 -4.27
CA LEU A 91 0.23 -4.19 -3.69
C LEU A 91 1.57 -4.92 -3.69
N ALA A 92 2.58 -4.31 -4.31
CA ALA A 92 3.94 -4.79 -4.44
C ALA A 92 4.91 -4.01 -3.54
N ASP A 93 6.15 -4.49 -3.44
CA ASP A 93 7.27 -3.82 -2.76
C ASP A 93 7.06 -3.44 -1.28
N PHE A 94 6.48 -4.36 -0.51
CA PHE A 94 6.50 -4.30 0.96
C PHE A 94 7.84 -4.80 1.54
N GLY A 95 8.88 -4.94 0.71
CA GLY A 95 10.18 -5.52 1.07
C GLY A 95 10.99 -4.69 2.05
N LEU A 96 10.70 -3.38 2.11
CA LEU A 96 11.22 -2.44 3.12
C LEU A 96 10.28 -2.25 4.32
N GLY A 97 9.13 -2.93 4.33
CA GLY A 97 8.12 -2.76 5.35
C GLY A 97 8.67 -3.05 6.75
N GLU A 98 8.60 -2.06 7.63
CA GLU A 98 9.06 -2.20 9.00
C GLU A 98 8.09 -3.07 9.80
N LYS A 99 8.63 -3.99 10.60
CA LYS A 99 7.85 -4.64 11.64
C LYS A 99 7.57 -3.61 12.72
N CYS A 100 6.32 -3.20 12.83
CA CYS A 100 5.89 -2.29 13.88
C CYS A 100 5.42 -3.11 15.08
N PHE A 101 6.17 -3.04 16.17
CA PHE A 101 5.70 -3.57 17.45
C PHE A 101 4.81 -2.52 18.12
N PRO A 102 3.69 -2.89 18.78
CA PRO A 102 2.68 -1.95 19.26
C PRO A 102 3.15 -0.83 20.21
N ASN A 103 4.42 -0.81 20.65
CA ASN A 103 4.99 0.14 21.59
C ASN A 103 6.32 0.79 21.13
N GLU A 104 6.76 0.58 19.90
CA GLU A 104 7.97 1.19 19.33
C GLU A 104 7.62 1.97 18.05
N ILE A 105 6.86 3.06 18.16
CA ILE A 105 6.77 4.02 17.04
C ILE A 105 8.07 4.83 17.05
N LYS A 106 9.12 4.28 16.41
CA LYS A 106 10.26 5.10 15.99
C LYS A 106 9.80 5.91 14.79
N GLY A 107 9.57 7.20 15.02
CA GLY A 107 9.38 8.15 13.93
C GLY A 107 10.59 8.08 13.00
N PHE A 108 10.34 7.80 11.71
CA PHE A 108 11.39 7.82 10.70
C PHE A 108 11.31 9.07 9.84
N CYS A 109 12.45 9.75 9.88
CA CYS A 109 13.14 10.61 8.93
C CYS A 109 12.40 11.01 7.64
N GLY A 110 11.96 12.27 7.66
CA GLY A 110 11.70 13.12 6.51
C GLY A 110 11.62 14.56 7.02
N GLU A 111 12.76 15.17 7.36
CA GLU A 111 12.79 16.59 7.71
C GLU A 111 12.42 17.44 6.47
N LYS A 112 11.17 17.94 6.42
CA LYS A 112 10.85 19.38 6.54
C LYS A 112 9.34 19.65 6.46
N GLN A 113 8.89 20.42 7.47
CA GLN A 113 7.64 21.21 7.64
C GLN A 113 6.30 20.45 7.75
N GLN A 114 5.73 20.24 8.95
CA GLN A 114 5.15 21.15 9.96
C GLN A 114 3.62 21.32 9.78
N ASP A 115 2.92 20.79 10.78
CA ASP A 115 1.54 21.04 11.25
C ASP A 115 0.36 20.67 10.33
N GLY A 116 -0.29 19.54 10.63
CA GLY A 116 -1.61 19.22 10.05
C GLY A 116 -2.45 18.19 10.82
N ILE A 117 -1.83 17.31 11.62
CA ILE A 117 -2.56 16.16 12.21
C ILE A 117 -3.38 16.56 13.46
N SER A 118 -3.15 17.73 14.06
CA SER A 118 -3.93 18.18 15.23
C SER A 118 -5.34 18.70 14.90
N ASN A 119 -5.72 18.80 13.63
CA ASN A 119 -7.01 19.39 13.22
C ASN A 119 -8.05 18.39 12.71
N PHE A 120 -7.70 17.11 12.51
CA PHE A 120 -8.67 16.13 12.02
C PHE A 120 -9.53 15.54 13.17
N ASP A 121 -8.92 15.26 14.33
CA ASP A 121 -9.63 14.69 15.49
C ASP A 121 -10.61 15.68 16.16
N ARG A 122 -10.46 17.00 15.95
CA ARG A 122 -11.37 18.02 16.49
C ARG A 122 -12.64 18.24 15.66
N ARG A 123 -12.71 17.70 14.44
CA ARG A 123 -13.91 17.85 13.59
C ARG A 123 -14.95 16.77 13.84
N ILE A 124 -14.52 15.55 14.18
CA ILE A 124 -15.45 14.44 14.49
C ILE A 124 -16.12 14.62 15.86
N SER A 125 -15.48 15.33 16.80
CA SER A 125 -16.02 15.56 18.14
C SER A 125 -17.04 16.71 18.25
N ASN A 126 -17.18 17.54 17.22
CA ASN A 126 -18.08 18.70 17.23
C ASN A 126 -19.33 18.54 16.35
N GLU A 127 -19.50 17.43 15.63
CA GLU A 127 -20.68 17.18 14.79
C GLU A 127 -21.77 16.35 15.50
N GLU A 128 -21.51 15.83 16.71
CA GLU A 128 -22.51 15.07 17.49
C GLU A 128 -23.33 15.92 18.49
N GLU A 129 -23.10 17.24 18.60
CA GLU A 129 -23.84 18.11 19.55
C GLU A 129 -24.94 19.01 18.93
N GLU A 130 -25.19 19.03 17.62
CA GLU A 130 -26.20 19.93 17.00
C GLU A 130 -27.51 19.28 16.51
N GLU A 131 -27.76 17.97 16.68
CA GLU A 131 -29.06 17.37 16.31
C GLU A 131 -30.04 17.17 17.49
N GLY A 132 -29.78 17.78 18.65
CA GLY A 132 -30.60 17.61 19.84
C GLY A 132 -31.12 18.91 20.44
N SER A 133 -31.94 19.69 19.74
CA SER A 133 -32.83 20.73 20.33
C SER A 133 -34.00 21.09 19.40
#